data_AF-A0A1H1W8W2-F1
#
_entry.id   AF-A0A1H1W8W2-F1
#
_cell.length_a   1.000
_cell.length_b   1.000
_cell.length_c   1.000
_cell.angle_alpha   90.00
_cell.angle_beta   90.00
_cell.angle_gamma   90.00
#
_symmetry.space_group_name_H-M   'P 1'
#
loop_
_entity.id
_entity.type
_entity.pdbx_description
1 polymer ?
#
loop_
_entity_poly.entity_id
_entity_poly.type
_entity_poly.pdbx_seq_one_letter_code
_entity_poly.pdbx_strand_id
1 'polypeptide(L)'
;MPDSPHPASDVLWACVEDGFHVGSRGGDFLGYVDRQPDGRFAAFSASAQPLGLHATLSDATTEVVAHAGPSEGDAALGTPELVQG
;
A
#
# COMPACT_ATOMS: atom_id res chain seq x y z
N MET A 1 -24.60 -14.76 10.67
CA MET A 1 -23.26 -15.19 10.26
C MET A 1 -22.29 -14.22 10.90
N PRO A 2 -21.20 -14.64 11.54
CA PRO A 2 -20.22 -13.67 12.04
C PRO A 2 -19.56 -13.02 10.83
N ASP A 3 -19.48 -11.68 10.82
CA ASP A 3 -18.50 -10.95 10.04
C ASP A 3 -17.14 -11.57 10.33
N SER A 4 -16.58 -12.29 9.36
CA SER A 4 -15.16 -12.62 9.40
C SER A 4 -14.42 -11.29 9.55
N PRO A 5 -13.49 -11.14 10.49
CA PRO A 5 -12.59 -10.00 10.47
C PRO A 5 -11.88 -10.06 9.13
N HIS A 6 -12.33 -9.25 8.17
CA HIS A 6 -11.59 -9.01 6.96
C HIS A 6 -10.24 -8.51 7.46
N PRO A 7 -9.11 -9.18 7.15
CA PRO A 7 -7.83 -8.60 7.48
C PRO A 7 -7.77 -7.26 6.75
N ALA A 8 -7.99 -6.17 7.48
CA ALA A 8 -8.14 -4.82 6.95
C ALA A 8 -6.83 -4.24 6.38
N SER A 9 -5.83 -5.10 6.09
CA SER A 9 -4.45 -4.69 5.83
C SER A 9 -3.70 -5.59 4.85
N ASP A 10 -4.34 -6.52 4.14
CA ASP A 10 -3.65 -7.28 3.09
C ASP A 10 -3.49 -6.41 1.84
N VAL A 11 -2.35 -5.73 1.76
CA VAL A 11 -1.92 -5.09 0.53
C VAL A 11 -1.67 -6.18 -0.52
N LEU A 12 -2.44 -6.12 -1.60
CA LEU A 12 -2.32 -7.03 -2.73
C LEU A 12 -1.37 -6.44 -3.77
N TRP A 13 -0.40 -7.25 -4.19
CA TRP A 13 0.53 -6.91 -5.25
C TRP A 13 0.24 -7.73 -6.51
N ALA A 14 -0.10 -7.05 -7.60
CA ALA A 14 -0.30 -7.66 -8.90
C ALA A 14 0.93 -7.45 -9.78
N CYS A 15 1.47 -8.52 -10.34
CA CYS A 15 2.49 -8.45 -11.39
C CYS A 15 1.78 -8.22 -12.74
N VAL A 16 1.95 -7.02 -13.30
CA VAL A 16 1.29 -6.63 -14.56
C VAL A 16 2.17 -6.98 -15.75
N GLU A 17 3.47 -6.73 -15.62
CA GLU A 17 4.51 -7.03 -16.61
C GLU A 17 5.79 -7.50 -15.88
N ASP A 18 6.74 -8.08 -16.61
CA ASP A 18 7.99 -8.53 -16.00
C ASP A 18 8.73 -7.34 -15.35
N GLY A 19 8.85 -7.39 -14.02
CA GLY A 19 9.45 -6.31 -13.25
C GLY A 19 8.50 -5.21 -12.80
N PHE A 20 7.24 -5.17 -13.25
CA PHE A 20 6.28 -4.12 -12.88
C PHE A 20 5.16 -4.66 -11.99
N HIS A 21 5.12 -4.17 -10.75
CA HIS A 21 4.19 -4.62 -9.71
C HIS A 21 3.34 -3.46 -9.21
N VAL A 22 2.03 -3.67 -9.11
CA VAL A 22 1.05 -2.68 -8.64
C VAL A 22 0.49 -3.10 -7.29
N GLY A 23 0.55 -2.19 -6.31
CA GLY A 23 0.04 -2.38 -4.96
C GLY A 23 -1.35 -1.78 -4.81
N SER A 24 -2.25 -2.56 -4.21
CA SER A 24 -3.61 -2.11 -3.87
C SER A 24 -4.02 -2.56 -2.48
N ARG A 25 -4.85 -1.80 -1.78
CA ARG A 25 -5.41 -2.16 -0.46
C ARG A 25 -6.89 -1.88 -0.45
N GLY A 26 -7.71 -2.90 -0.21
CA GLY A 26 -9.17 -2.74 -0.19
C GLY A 26 -9.79 -2.26 -1.52
N GLY A 27 -9.04 -2.35 -2.62
CA GLY A 27 -9.43 -1.80 -3.93
C GLY A 27 -8.81 -0.43 -4.25
N ASP A 28 -8.19 0.24 -3.28
CA ASP A 28 -7.49 1.51 -3.51
C ASP A 28 -6.08 1.28 -4.02
N PHE A 29 -5.69 2.05 -5.04
CA PHE A 29 -4.33 2.03 -5.59
C PHE A 29 -3.37 2.77 -4.67
N LEU A 30 -2.32 2.07 -4.21
CA LEU A 30 -1.32 2.63 -3.29
C LEU A 30 -0.09 3.16 -4.04
N GLY A 31 0.25 2.52 -5.15
CA GLY A 31 1.45 2.80 -5.91
C GLY A 31 1.96 1.59 -6.67
N TYR A 32 3.18 1.69 -7.17
CA TYR A 32 3.78 0.65 -7.99
C TYR A 32 5.28 0.56 -7.76
N VAL A 33 5.82 -0.60 -8.08
CA VAL A 33 7.25 -0.89 -8.07
C VAL A 33 7.67 -1.32 -9.45
N ASP A 34 8.68 -0.65 -9.98
CA ASP A 34 9.27 -0.94 -11.29
C ASP A 34 10.69 -1.49 -11.11
N ARG A 35 11.01 -2.60 -11.78
CA ARG A 35 12.35 -3.18 -11.76
C ARG A 35 13.20 -2.47 -12.80
N GLN A 36 14.24 -1.82 -12.31
CA GLN A 36 15.22 -1.13 -13.12
C GLN A 36 16.12 -2.10 -13.88
N PRO A 37 16.70 -1.67 -15.02
CA PRO A 37 17.64 -2.48 -15.80
C PRO A 37 18.92 -2.83 -15.03
N ASP A 38 19.27 -2.05 -14.00
CA ASP A 38 20.38 -2.34 -13.10
C ASP A 38 20.07 -3.41 -12.03
N GLY A 39 18.82 -3.89 -11.99
CA GLY A 39 18.36 -4.92 -11.07
C GLY A 39 17.74 -4.41 -9.77
N ARG A 40 17.82 -3.10 -9.48
CA ARG A 40 17.13 -2.47 -8.34
C ARG A 40 15.65 -2.25 -8.64
N PHE A 41 14.89 -1.91 -7.61
CA PHE A 41 13.45 -1.71 -7.65
C PHE A 41 13.13 -0.25 -7.29
N ALA A 42 12.52 0.48 -8.22
CA ALA A 42 12.05 1.84 -8.02
C ALA A 42 10.63 1.82 -7.45
N ALA A 43 10.45 2.44 -6.29
CA ALA A 43 9.15 2.59 -5.64
C ALA A 43 8.52 3.92 -6.03
N PHE A 44 7.23 3.89 -6.36
CA PHE A 44 6.44 5.07 -6.71
C PHE A 44 5.11 5.08 -5.94
N SER A 45 4.67 6.27 -5.54
CA SER A 45 3.35 6.46 -4.92
C SER A 45 2.23 6.39 -5.95
N ALA A 46 0.98 6.37 -5.47
CA ALA A 46 -0.21 6.47 -6.31
C ALA A 46 -0.20 7.69 -7.25
N SER A 47 0.46 8.78 -6.85
CA SER A 47 0.62 10.00 -7.65
C SER A 47 1.82 9.93 -8.62
N ALA A 48 2.39 8.74 -8.85
CA ALA A 48 3.61 8.51 -9.61
C ALA A 48 4.83 9.32 -9.09
N GLN A 49 4.82 9.66 -7.81
CA GLN A 49 5.94 10.36 -7.19
C GLN A 49 7.01 9.34 -6.78
N PRO A 50 8.29 9.52 -7.15
CA PRO A 50 9.35 8.59 -6.76
C PRO A 50 9.54 8.64 -5.25
N LEU A 51 9.49 7.46 -4.63
CA LEU A 51 9.69 7.29 -3.19
C LEU A 51 11.13 6.90 -2.88
N GLY A 52 11.71 6.04 -3.72
CA GLY A 52 13.06 5.54 -3.49
C GLY A 52 13.47 4.46 -4.49
N LEU A 53 14.73 4.05 -4.36
CA LEU A 53 15.31 2.96 -5.12
C LEU A 53 15.89 1.93 -4.16
N HIS A 54 15.49 0.68 -4.33
CA HIS A 54 15.72 -0.37 -3.35
C HIS A 54 16.40 -1.58 -3.98
N ALA A 55 17.19 -2.31 -3.19
CA ALA A 55 17.89 -3.49 -3.70
C ALA A 55 16.97 -4.70 -3.89
N THR A 56 15.82 -4.73 -3.21
CA THR A 56 14.90 -5.87 -3.23
C THR A 56 13.46 -5.41 -3.42
N LEU A 57 12.63 -6.26 -4.03
CA LEU A 57 11.21 -5.99 -4.23
C LEU A 57 10.50 -5.75 -2.89
N SER A 58 10.79 -6.56 -1.87
CA SER A 58 10.16 -6.44 -0.55
C SER A 58 10.39 -5.08 0.11
N ASP A 59 11.59 -4.52 -0.04
CA ASP A 59 11.95 -3.21 0.52
C ASP A 59 11.20 -2.07 -0.22
N ALA A 60 11.14 -2.15 -1.56
CA ALA A 60 10.35 -1.22 -2.37
C ALA A 60 8.84 -1.30 -2.07
N THR A 61 8.27 -2.51 -1.95
CA THR A 61 6.85 -2.67 -1.62
C THR A 61 6.54 -2.14 -0.23
N THR A 62 7.47 -2.31 0.73
CA THR A 62 7.30 -1.80 2.10
C THR A 62 7.29 -0.28 2.11
N GLU A 63 8.17 0.37 1.34
CA GLU A 63 8.19 1.83 1.20
C GLU A 63 6.88 2.38 0.61
N VAL A 64 6.34 1.75 -0.44
CA VAL A 64 5.04 2.15 -1.03
C VAL A 64 3.92 2.05 0.01
N VAL A 65 3.87 0.96 0.78
CA VAL A 65 2.85 0.76 1.82
C VAL A 65 3.00 1.76 2.96
N ALA A 66 4.23 2.00 3.41
CA ALA A 66 4.50 2.99 4.45
C ALA A 66 4.10 4.40 4.02
N HIS A 67 4.37 4.76 2.76
CA HIS A 67 4.01 6.07 2.21
C HIS A 67 2.51 6.28 2.05
N ALA A 68 1.77 5.26 1.62
CA ALA A 68 0.32 5.35 1.44
C ALA A 68 -0.44 5.54 2.77
N GLY A 69 0.23 5.27 3.90
CA GLY A 69 -0.35 5.44 5.23
C GLY A 69 -1.47 4.45 5.53
N PRO A 70 -2.09 4.55 6.72
CA PRO A 70 -3.30 3.80 7.01
C PRO A 70 -4.42 4.29 6.07
N SER A 71 -5.11 3.37 5.40
CA SER A 71 -6.35 3.70 4.70
C SER A 71 -7.29 4.38 5.70
N GLU A 72 -7.84 5.54 5.37
CA GLU A 72 -8.66 6.35 6.29
C GLU A 72 -9.89 5.58 6.86
N GLY A 73 -10.27 4.47 6.23
CA GLY A 73 -11.26 3.51 6.74
C GLY A 73 -10.86 2.72 8.00
N ASP A 74 -9.57 2.69 8.37
CA ASP A 74 -9.06 2.10 9.61
C ASP A 74 -9.11 3.10 10.79
N ALA A 75 -9.01 4.40 10.50
CA ALA A 75 -9.09 5.49 11.49
C ALA A 75 -10.53 5.86 11.88
N ALA A 76 -11.51 5.60 11.00
CA ALA A 76 -12.91 6.01 11.19
C ALA A 76 -13.70 5.22 12.26
N LEU A 77 -13.16 4.12 12.81
CA LEU A 77 -13.78 3.39 13.92
C LEU A 77 -13.42 3.96 15.32
N GLY A 78 -12.75 5.13 15.37
CA GLY A 78 -12.24 5.74 16.59
C GLY A 78 -12.79 7.12 16.93
N THR A 79 -14.05 7.47 16.58
CA THR A 79 -14.69 8.64 17.18
C THR A 79 -15.23 8.28 18.56
N PRO A 80 -14.64 8.74 19.69
CA PRO A 80 -15.38 8.75 20.94
C PRO A 80 -16.52 9.75 20.79
N GLU A 81 -17.75 9.23 20.71
CA GLU A 81 -18.97 10.01 20.84
C GLU A 81 -18.88 10.84 22.14
N LEU A 82 -18.83 12.16 21.98
CA LEU A 82 -18.80 13.11 23.07
C LEU A 82 -20.20 13.15 23.70
N VAL A 83 -20.42 12.34 24.73
CA VAL A 83 -21.61 12.41 25.59
C VAL A 83 -21.50 13.67 26.46
N GLN A 84 -22.19 14.74 26.06
CA GLN A 84 -22.48 15.88 26.94
C GLN A 84 -23.53 15.41 27.96
N GLY A 85 -23.19 15.52 29.25
CA GLY A 85 -24.11 15.37 30.38
C GLY A 85 -24.19 16.66 31.18
#